data_AF-A0A2E9UAI7-F1
#
_entry.id   AF-A0A2E9UAI7-F1
#
_cell.length_a   1.000
_cell.length_b   1.000
_cell.length_c   1.000
_cell.angle_alpha   90.00
_cell.angle_beta   90.00
_cell.angle_gamma   90.00
#
_symmetry.space_group_name_H-M   'P 1'
#
loop_
_entity.id
_entity.type
_entity.pdbx_description
1 polymer ?
#
loop_
_entity_poly.entity_id
_entity_poly.type
_entity_poly.pdbx_seq_one_letter_code
_entity_poly.pdbx_strand_id
1 'polypeptide(L)'
;EMYSRVESVQVPESPLFKKLEGKSRPHFFFGVTTIVAKLLNVINPSHTFFGKKDAQQLIIVRQMIQKMQYSIKMIPVETKRDANGLALSSRNQYLNDSQQKEASLVFKGLTKIKKNIINGEKNCSVLKKIFVEFISKNKNFNIDYISIADMETLDELVEVPPKHYLVSTAIFFNQIRLIDNFDYSQLDT
;
A
#
# COMPACT_ATOMS: atom_id res chain seq x y z
N GLU A 1 -1.96 -23.31 18.08
CA GLU A 1 -2.88 -22.77 17.06
C GLU A 1 -3.38 -21.39 17.47
N MET A 2 -3.49 -20.45 16.52
CA MET A 2 -3.83 -19.04 16.77
C MET A 2 -5.32 -18.76 17.00
N TYR A 3 -6.22 -19.52 16.36
CA TYR A 3 -7.65 -19.25 16.42
C TYR A 3 -8.39 -20.08 17.47
N SER A 4 -7.82 -21.21 17.90
CA SER A 4 -8.40 -22.08 18.93
C SER A 4 -7.87 -21.77 20.34
N ARG A 5 -6.66 -21.20 20.49
CA ARG A 5 -6.00 -21.03 21.80
C ARG A 5 -5.72 -19.59 22.22
N VAL A 6 -5.75 -18.64 21.29
CA VAL A 6 -5.57 -17.21 21.62
C VAL A 6 -6.95 -16.58 21.72
N GLU A 7 -7.23 -15.92 22.84
CA GLU A 7 -8.48 -15.21 23.10
C GLU A 7 -8.88 -14.31 21.94
N SER A 8 -10.19 -14.13 21.77
CA SER A 8 -10.73 -13.20 20.80
C SER A 8 -10.26 -11.78 21.13
N VAL A 9 -9.64 -11.12 20.16
CA VAL A 9 -9.23 -9.72 20.30
C VAL A 9 -10.23 -8.85 19.55
N GLN A 10 -10.86 -7.92 20.26
CA GLN A 10 -11.67 -6.88 19.63
C GLN A 10 -10.74 -5.79 19.09
N VAL A 11 -10.71 -5.67 17.77
CA VAL A 11 -9.92 -4.64 17.09
C VAL A 11 -10.82 -3.45 16.75
N PRO A 12 -10.39 -2.21 17.02
CA PRO A 12 -11.17 -1.03 16.67
C PRO A 12 -11.44 -0.96 15.17
N GLU A 13 -12.67 -0.60 14.80
CA GLU A 13 -12.96 -0.31 13.40
C GLU A 13 -12.21 0.93 12.91
N SER A 14 -11.97 0.97 11.60
CA SER A 14 -11.41 2.13 10.92
C SER A 14 -12.14 2.36 9.60
N PRO A 15 -12.49 3.62 9.26
CA PRO A 15 -13.08 3.94 7.96
C PRO A 15 -12.14 3.58 6.80
N LEU A 16 -10.83 3.48 7.08
CA LEU A 16 -9.83 3.05 6.11
C LEU A 16 -10.05 1.63 5.59
N PHE A 17 -10.79 0.78 6.30
CA PHE A 17 -11.05 -0.60 5.89
C PHE A 17 -11.88 -0.70 4.61
N LYS A 18 -12.59 0.37 4.25
CA LYS A 18 -13.49 0.44 3.09
C LYS A 18 -12.89 1.23 1.92
N LYS A 19 -11.66 1.72 2.06
CA LYS A 19 -10.95 2.52 1.04
C LYS A 19 -9.89 1.68 0.33
N LEU A 20 -9.48 2.10 -0.87
CA LEU A 20 -8.37 1.52 -1.64
C LEU A 20 -8.42 -0.02 -1.68
N GLU A 21 -7.41 -0.73 -1.13
CA GLU A 21 -7.37 -2.20 -1.08
C GLU A 21 -8.61 -2.81 -0.45
N GLY A 22 -9.17 -2.14 0.57
CA GLY A 22 -10.34 -2.61 1.31
C GLY A 22 -11.63 -2.54 0.50
N LYS A 23 -11.70 -1.62 -0.49
CA LYS A 23 -12.81 -1.56 -1.44
C LYS A 23 -12.81 -2.80 -2.36
N SER A 24 -11.64 -3.19 -2.85
CA SER A 24 -11.47 -4.35 -3.73
C SER A 24 -11.41 -5.68 -2.95
N ARG A 25 -11.19 -5.64 -1.63
CA ARG A 25 -11.01 -6.80 -0.76
C ARG A 25 -11.83 -6.66 0.53
N PRO A 26 -13.16 -6.85 0.47
CA PRO A 26 -14.03 -6.75 1.63
C PRO A 26 -13.52 -7.63 2.80
N HIS A 27 -13.62 -7.11 4.03
CA HIS A 27 -13.17 -7.75 5.27
C HIS A 27 -11.65 -8.00 5.39
N PHE A 28 -10.84 -7.68 4.37
CA PHE A 28 -9.41 -7.96 4.38
C PHE A 28 -8.69 -7.34 5.58
N PHE A 29 -8.90 -6.04 5.82
CA PHE A 29 -8.22 -5.36 6.91
C PHE A 29 -8.71 -5.76 8.30
N PHE A 30 -9.95 -6.21 8.43
CA PHE A 30 -10.43 -6.79 9.69
C PHE A 30 -9.64 -8.06 10.03
N GLY A 31 -9.48 -8.97 9.05
CA GLY A 31 -8.65 -10.15 9.25
C GLY A 31 -7.19 -9.82 9.59
N VAL A 32 -6.61 -8.84 8.88
CA VAL A 32 -5.23 -8.37 9.13
C VAL A 32 -5.07 -7.81 10.54
N THR A 33 -5.93 -6.88 10.97
CA THR A 33 -5.82 -6.30 12.31
C THR A 33 -6.04 -7.34 13.39
N THR A 34 -7.00 -8.25 13.23
CA THR A 34 -7.25 -9.34 14.20
C THR A 34 -6.01 -10.22 14.38
N ILE A 35 -5.40 -10.71 13.29
CA ILE A 35 -4.24 -11.59 13.42
C ILE A 35 -3.01 -10.85 13.95
N VAL A 36 -2.79 -9.60 13.52
CA VAL A 36 -1.69 -8.78 14.03
C VAL A 36 -1.86 -8.52 15.52
N ALA A 37 -3.04 -8.10 15.99
CA ALA A 37 -3.28 -7.86 17.41
C ALA A 37 -3.07 -9.13 18.27
N LYS A 38 -3.54 -10.30 17.77
CA LYS A 38 -3.24 -11.58 18.43
C LYS A 38 -1.74 -11.86 18.52
N LEU A 39 -0.99 -11.62 17.46
CA LEU A 39 0.47 -11.82 17.46
C LEU A 39 1.18 -10.84 18.40
N LEU A 40 0.77 -9.56 18.42
CA LEU A 40 1.35 -8.56 19.33
C LEU A 40 1.09 -8.92 20.80
N ASN A 41 -0.11 -9.41 21.15
CA ASN A 41 -0.42 -9.86 22.51
C ASN A 41 0.39 -11.08 22.94
N VAL A 42 0.64 -12.03 22.02
CA VAL A 42 1.40 -13.25 22.32
C VAL A 42 2.90 -12.97 22.44
N ILE A 43 3.45 -12.17 21.52
CA ILE A 43 4.90 -11.90 21.43
C ILE A 43 5.32 -10.79 22.40
N ASN A 44 4.42 -9.83 22.68
CA ASN A 44 4.69 -8.62 23.44
C ASN A 44 5.99 -7.89 23.02
N PRO A 45 6.15 -7.54 21.73
CA PRO A 45 7.41 -7.01 21.23
C PRO A 45 7.58 -5.52 21.59
N SER A 46 8.82 -5.06 21.80
CA SER A 46 9.10 -3.63 21.91
C SER A 46 9.04 -2.90 20.56
N HIS A 47 9.31 -3.62 19.47
CA HIS A 47 9.36 -3.10 18.10
C HIS A 47 8.65 -4.02 17.12
N THR A 48 8.02 -3.44 16.10
CA THR A 48 7.44 -4.20 14.99
C THR A 48 7.82 -3.57 13.66
N PHE A 49 8.07 -4.40 12.65
CA PHE A 49 8.56 -3.97 11.34
C PHE A 49 7.52 -4.25 10.27
N PHE A 50 7.15 -3.25 9.49
CA PHE A 50 6.17 -3.37 8.42
C PHE A 50 6.69 -2.70 7.15
N GLY A 51 6.56 -3.39 6.01
CA GLY A 51 7.00 -2.86 4.73
C GLY A 51 6.07 -1.76 4.21
N LYS A 52 6.66 -0.66 3.71
CA LYS A 52 5.93 0.45 3.07
C LYS A 52 5.19 0.04 1.79
N LYS A 53 5.54 -1.10 1.19
CA LYS A 53 4.82 -1.66 0.04
C LYS A 53 3.32 -1.80 0.30
N ASP A 54 2.95 -2.23 1.51
CA ASP A 54 1.58 -2.36 1.96
C ASP A 54 1.18 -1.09 2.74
N ALA A 55 1.28 0.10 2.12
CA ALA A 55 1.14 1.40 2.78
C ALA A 55 -0.15 1.54 3.59
N GLN A 56 -1.30 1.10 3.04
CA GLN A 56 -2.57 1.13 3.75
C GLN A 56 -2.58 0.22 4.99
N GLN A 57 -1.96 -0.96 4.92
CA GLN A 57 -1.80 -1.84 6.07
C GLN A 57 -0.94 -1.17 7.14
N LEU A 58 0.17 -0.55 6.74
CA LEU A 58 1.06 0.18 7.65
C LEU A 58 0.29 1.27 8.42
N ILE A 59 -0.50 2.10 7.72
CA ILE A 59 -1.32 3.16 8.32
C ILE A 59 -2.37 2.56 9.28
N ILE A 60 -3.09 1.54 8.84
CA ILE A 60 -4.12 0.87 9.64
C ILE A 60 -3.55 0.24 10.91
N VAL A 61 -2.45 -0.51 10.81
CA VAL A 61 -1.83 -1.16 11.96
C VAL A 61 -1.24 -0.11 12.91
N ARG A 62 -0.72 1.01 12.40
CA ARG A 62 -0.26 2.12 13.24
C ARG A 62 -1.40 2.73 14.04
N GLN A 63 -2.54 3.02 13.39
CA GLN A 63 -3.74 3.49 14.08
C GLN A 63 -4.23 2.48 15.13
N MET A 64 -4.17 1.19 14.82
CA MET A 64 -4.54 0.12 15.76
C MET A 64 -3.62 0.13 16.99
N ILE A 65 -2.29 0.19 16.81
CA ILE A 65 -1.31 0.26 17.90
C ILE A 65 -1.60 1.44 18.82
N GLN A 66 -1.86 2.62 18.24
CA GLN A 66 -2.19 3.82 19.01
C GLN A 66 -3.53 3.68 19.75
N LYS A 67 -4.59 3.25 19.07
CA LYS A 67 -5.94 3.11 19.65
C LYS A 67 -6.00 2.05 20.75
N MET A 68 -5.23 0.97 20.62
CA MET A 68 -5.14 -0.10 21.62
C MET A 68 -4.08 0.19 22.70
N GLN A 69 -3.46 1.37 22.66
CA GLN A 69 -2.44 1.81 23.64
C GLN A 69 -1.27 0.83 23.79
N TYR A 70 -0.91 0.14 22.73
CA TYR A 70 0.25 -0.73 22.73
C TYR A 70 1.55 0.10 22.85
N SER A 71 2.39 -0.25 23.82
CA SER A 71 3.73 0.36 23.99
C SER A 71 4.74 -0.27 23.00
N ILE A 72 4.45 -0.17 21.71
CA ILE A 72 5.19 -0.84 20.63
C ILE A 72 5.62 0.20 19.60
N LYS A 73 6.92 0.27 19.32
CA LYS A 73 7.46 1.15 18.28
C LYS A 73 7.34 0.48 16.90
N MET A 74 6.52 1.05 16.03
CA MET A 74 6.43 0.61 14.63
C MET A 74 7.56 1.22 13.80
N ILE A 75 8.34 0.37 13.14
CA ILE A 75 9.41 0.76 12.22
C ILE A 75 8.96 0.47 10.78
N PRO A 76 8.69 1.50 9.96
CA PRO A 76 8.39 1.32 8.55
C PRO A 76 9.67 0.94 7.78
N VAL A 77 9.59 -0.08 6.93
CA VAL A 77 10.72 -0.58 6.13
C VAL A 77 10.48 -0.24 4.66
N GLU A 78 11.49 0.34 4.00
CA GLU A 78 11.39 0.72 2.59
C GLU A 78 11.06 -0.46 1.67
N THR A 79 10.29 -0.18 0.62
CA THR A 79 9.92 -1.19 -0.37
C THR A 79 11.16 -1.68 -1.10
N LYS A 80 11.54 -2.94 -0.86
CA LYS A 80 12.61 -3.60 -1.62
C LYS A 80 12.13 -3.88 -3.04
N ARG A 81 12.98 -3.59 -4.02
CA ARG A 81 12.70 -3.73 -5.45
C ARG A 81 13.75 -4.63 -6.12
N ASP A 82 13.37 -5.26 -7.23
CA ASP A 82 14.32 -5.94 -8.10
C ASP A 82 15.13 -4.95 -8.95
N ALA A 83 16.04 -5.46 -9.79
CA ALA A 83 16.86 -4.63 -10.68
C ALA A 83 16.05 -3.84 -11.73
N ASN A 84 14.80 -4.24 -12.01
CA ASN A 84 13.90 -3.57 -12.95
C ASN A 84 12.94 -2.58 -12.26
N GLY A 85 13.00 -2.48 -10.93
CA GLY A 85 12.16 -1.62 -10.09
C GLY A 85 10.85 -2.25 -9.61
N LEU A 86 10.58 -3.51 -9.94
CA LEU A 86 9.39 -4.23 -9.49
C LEU A 86 9.46 -4.42 -7.97
N ALA A 87 8.41 -3.99 -7.25
CA ALA A 87 8.30 -4.21 -5.81
C ALA A 87 8.27 -5.71 -5.49
N LEU A 88 9.21 -6.17 -4.65
CA LEU A 88 9.33 -7.59 -4.33
C LEU A 88 8.05 -8.11 -3.65
N SER A 89 7.56 -9.24 -4.12
CA SER A 89 6.37 -9.92 -3.60
C SER A 89 6.58 -11.42 -3.67
N SER A 90 6.03 -12.17 -2.72
CA SER A 90 5.86 -13.62 -2.88
C SER A 90 5.13 -13.97 -4.18
N ARG A 91 4.16 -13.14 -4.60
CA ARG A 91 3.44 -13.28 -5.87
C ARG A 91 4.32 -13.17 -7.11
N ASN A 92 5.52 -12.58 -7.03
CA ASN A 92 6.42 -12.46 -8.18
C ASN A 92 6.95 -13.83 -8.63
N GLN A 93 6.92 -14.85 -7.75
CA GLN A 93 7.33 -16.22 -8.10
C GLN A 93 6.46 -16.87 -9.18
N TYR A 94 5.26 -16.34 -9.41
CA TYR A 94 4.35 -16.80 -10.46
C TYR A 94 4.63 -16.14 -11.83
N LEU A 95 5.62 -15.26 -11.90
CA LEU A 95 6.03 -14.54 -13.10
C LEU A 95 7.37 -15.09 -13.59
N ASN A 96 7.44 -15.45 -14.87
CA ASN A 96 8.72 -15.69 -15.53
C ASN A 96 9.53 -14.38 -15.73
N ASP A 97 10.79 -14.49 -16.14
CA ASP A 97 11.69 -13.33 -16.25
C ASP A 97 11.15 -12.23 -17.19
N SER A 98 10.51 -12.60 -18.30
CA SER A 98 9.90 -11.64 -19.23
C SER A 98 8.72 -10.93 -18.57
N GLN A 99 7.88 -11.69 -17.87
CA GLN A 99 6.73 -11.18 -17.14
C GLN A 99 7.13 -10.28 -15.97
N GLN A 100 8.24 -10.54 -15.28
CA GLN A 100 8.75 -9.66 -14.22
C GLN A 100 9.22 -8.31 -14.78
N LYS A 101 9.94 -8.32 -15.90
CA LYS A 101 10.34 -7.08 -16.61
C LYS A 101 9.14 -6.26 -17.04
N GLU A 102 8.10 -6.94 -17.51
CA GLU A 102 6.85 -6.32 -17.93
C GLU A 102 6.07 -5.77 -16.73
N ALA A 103 5.92 -6.54 -15.65
CA ALA A 103 5.32 -6.12 -14.38
C ALA A 103 6.03 -4.89 -13.77
N SER A 104 7.33 -4.71 -14.03
CA SER A 104 8.08 -3.53 -13.61
C SER A 104 7.58 -2.22 -14.24
N LEU A 105 6.76 -2.28 -15.30
CA LEU A 105 6.08 -1.12 -15.86
C LEU A 105 5.18 -0.42 -14.83
N VAL A 106 4.65 -1.13 -13.82
CA VAL A 106 3.86 -0.50 -12.73
C VAL A 106 4.70 0.58 -12.03
N PHE A 107 5.94 0.26 -11.66
CA PHE A 107 6.85 1.20 -11.03
C PHE A 107 7.25 2.34 -11.97
N LYS A 108 7.44 2.06 -13.27
CA LYS A 108 7.71 3.10 -14.28
C LYS A 108 6.53 4.06 -14.42
N GLY A 109 5.29 3.57 -14.36
CA GLY A 109 4.08 4.38 -14.35
C GLY A 109 4.02 5.31 -13.15
N LEU A 110 4.26 4.79 -11.94
CA LEU A 110 4.32 5.60 -10.72
C LEU A 110 5.44 6.66 -10.79
N THR A 111 6.59 6.29 -11.36
CA THR A 111 7.71 7.23 -11.56
C THR A 111 7.33 8.36 -12.52
N LYS A 112 6.44 8.13 -13.50
CA LYS A 112 5.92 9.21 -14.35
C LYS A 112 5.07 10.20 -13.57
N ILE A 113 4.20 9.73 -12.66
CA ILE A 113 3.48 10.61 -11.73
C ILE A 113 4.48 11.45 -10.94
N LYS A 114 5.44 10.78 -10.28
CA LYS A 114 6.47 11.44 -9.45
C LYS A 114 7.23 12.54 -10.21
N LYS A 115 7.64 12.27 -11.45
CA LYS A 115 8.33 13.25 -12.30
C LYS A 115 7.45 14.45 -12.65
N ASN A 116 6.17 14.25 -12.95
CA ASN A 116 5.27 15.35 -13.26
C ASN A 116 4.99 16.23 -12.04
N ILE A 117 4.86 15.63 -10.85
CA ILE A 117 4.76 16.38 -9.60
C ILE A 117 5.99 17.28 -9.38
N ILE A 118 7.19 16.72 -9.58
CA ILE A 118 8.46 17.49 -9.46
C ILE A 118 8.51 18.63 -10.48
N ASN A 119 7.94 18.43 -11.67
CA ASN A 119 7.86 19.46 -12.71
C ASN A 119 6.72 20.48 -12.50
N GLY A 120 6.00 20.40 -11.39
CA GLY A 120 5.00 21.38 -10.98
C GLY A 120 3.55 21.01 -11.26
N GLU A 121 3.27 19.84 -11.85
CA GLU A 121 1.89 19.37 -12.00
C GLU A 121 1.30 19.00 -10.63
N LYS A 122 0.14 19.57 -10.30
CA LYS A 122 -0.54 19.36 -9.02
C LYS A 122 -1.89 18.69 -9.18
N ASN A 123 -2.50 18.74 -10.36
CA ASN A 123 -3.84 18.22 -10.57
C ASN A 123 -3.83 16.68 -10.52
N CYS A 124 -4.49 16.10 -9.51
CA CYS A 124 -4.51 14.66 -9.30
C CYS A 124 -5.15 13.91 -10.47
N SER A 125 -6.17 14.49 -11.13
CA SER A 125 -6.81 13.87 -12.29
C SER A 125 -5.88 13.78 -13.49
N VAL A 126 -5.07 14.82 -13.74
CA VAL A 126 -4.04 14.82 -14.80
C VAL A 126 -2.98 13.76 -14.52
N LEU A 127 -2.49 13.71 -13.28
CA LEU A 127 -1.48 12.74 -12.84
C LEU A 127 -1.97 11.29 -12.98
N LYS A 128 -3.21 11.00 -12.55
CA LYS A 128 -3.81 9.66 -12.72
C LYS A 128 -3.97 9.31 -14.19
N LYS A 129 -4.38 10.26 -15.04
CA LYS A 129 -4.49 10.06 -16.49
C LYS A 129 -3.15 9.67 -17.13
N ILE A 130 -2.06 10.31 -16.74
CA ILE A 130 -0.70 9.96 -17.20
C ILE A 130 -0.35 8.50 -16.89
N PHE A 131 -0.71 8.02 -15.70
CA PHE A 131 -0.49 6.62 -15.32
C PHE A 131 -1.35 5.67 -16.15
N VAL A 132 -2.65 5.96 -16.26
CA VAL A 132 -3.60 5.13 -17.02
C VAL A 132 -3.17 5.02 -18.48
N GLU A 133 -2.85 6.13 -19.14
CA GLU A 133 -2.40 6.14 -20.54
C GLU A 133 -1.09 5.38 -20.74
N PHE A 134 -0.18 5.44 -19.77
CA PHE A 134 1.07 4.69 -19.83
C PHE A 134 0.85 3.18 -19.72
N ILE A 135 0.05 2.75 -18.76
CA ILE A 135 -0.22 1.34 -18.48
C ILE A 135 -1.05 0.70 -19.58
N SER A 136 -2.07 1.39 -20.09
CA SER A 136 -2.99 0.89 -21.13
C SER A 136 -2.31 0.57 -22.47
N LYS A 137 -1.06 0.97 -22.68
CA LYS A 137 -0.25 0.54 -23.84
C LYS A 137 0.02 -0.96 -23.86
N ASN A 138 -0.12 -1.61 -22.72
CA ASN A 138 0.09 -3.03 -22.57
C ASN A 138 -1.21 -3.71 -22.13
N LYS A 139 -1.71 -4.61 -22.99
CA LYS A 139 -2.99 -5.30 -22.83
C LYS A 139 -3.02 -6.33 -21.70
N ASN A 140 -1.85 -6.74 -21.18
CA ASN A 140 -1.77 -7.69 -20.08
C ASN A 140 -2.08 -7.03 -18.72
N PHE A 141 -2.19 -5.71 -18.69
CA PHE A 141 -2.55 -4.96 -17.49
C PHE A 141 -4.04 -4.60 -17.45
N ASN A 142 -4.63 -4.79 -16.28
CA ASN A 142 -5.95 -4.28 -15.94
C ASN A 142 -5.89 -3.53 -14.61
N ILE A 143 -6.12 -2.22 -14.63
CA ILE A 143 -6.02 -1.35 -13.46
C ILE A 143 -7.22 -1.60 -12.54
N ASP A 144 -6.94 -1.98 -11.28
CA ASP A 144 -7.96 -2.03 -10.23
C ASP A 144 -8.21 -0.60 -9.71
N TYR A 145 -7.13 0.07 -9.30
CA TYR A 145 -7.19 1.50 -9.00
C TYR A 145 -5.84 2.20 -9.15
N ILE A 146 -5.89 3.51 -9.33
CA ILE A 146 -4.79 4.46 -9.08
C ILE A 146 -5.35 5.59 -8.22
N SER A 147 -4.68 5.84 -7.09
CA SER A 147 -5.12 6.79 -6.07
C SER A 147 -4.01 7.79 -5.76
N ILE A 148 -4.41 9.03 -5.47
CA ILE A 148 -3.56 10.06 -4.91
C ILE A 148 -4.36 10.64 -3.73
N ALA A 149 -3.95 10.26 -2.52
CA ALA A 149 -4.77 10.44 -1.33
C ALA A 149 -3.98 11.03 -0.17
N ASP A 150 -4.69 11.62 0.78
CA ASP A 150 -4.13 12.02 2.07
C ASP A 150 -3.55 10.79 2.80
N MET A 151 -2.40 10.95 3.45
CA MET A 151 -1.68 9.81 4.04
C MET A 151 -2.28 9.30 5.36
N GLU A 152 -3.14 10.06 6.01
CA GLU A 152 -3.77 9.67 7.28
C GLU A 152 -5.20 9.19 7.05
N THR A 153 -5.96 9.92 6.24
CA THR A 153 -7.38 9.63 6.01
C THR A 153 -7.61 8.75 4.79
N LEU A 154 -6.65 8.66 3.87
CA LEU A 154 -6.80 8.02 2.56
C LEU A 154 -7.97 8.60 1.74
N ASP A 155 -8.35 9.86 2.00
CA ASP A 155 -9.30 10.59 1.16
C ASP A 155 -8.61 11.04 -0.13
N GLU A 156 -9.33 10.91 -1.25
CA GLU A 156 -8.84 11.32 -2.56
C GLU A 156 -8.61 12.82 -2.61
N LEU A 157 -7.44 13.21 -3.09
CA LEU A 157 -7.05 14.60 -3.24
C LEU A 157 -7.40 15.12 -4.64
N VAL A 158 -7.80 16.39 -4.71
CA VAL A 158 -8.00 17.09 -5.99
C VAL A 158 -6.66 17.63 -6.52
N GLU A 159 -5.82 18.14 -5.61
CA GLU A 159 -4.48 18.61 -5.90
C GLU A 159 -3.45 17.99 -4.94
N VAL A 160 -2.22 17.79 -5.45
CA VAL A 160 -1.10 17.28 -4.66
C VAL A 160 -0.57 18.37 -3.73
N PRO A 161 -0.65 18.19 -2.39
CA PRO A 161 -0.05 19.10 -1.44
C PRO A 161 1.49 18.96 -1.45
N PRO A 162 2.23 19.92 -0.87
CA PRO A 162 3.70 19.83 -0.79
C PRO A 162 4.20 18.57 -0.08
N LYS A 163 3.44 18.05 0.89
CA LYS A 163 3.75 16.86 1.69
C LYS A 163 2.47 16.20 2.22
N HIS A 164 2.61 15.02 2.84
CA HIS A 164 1.54 14.21 3.44
C HIS A 164 0.54 13.62 2.43
N TYR A 165 1.05 13.04 1.34
CA TYR A 165 0.21 12.31 0.39
C TYR A 165 0.81 10.95 0.03
N LEU A 166 -0.09 10.03 -0.33
CA LEU A 166 0.20 8.69 -0.83
C LEU A 166 -0.27 8.57 -2.27
N VAL A 167 0.63 8.17 -3.17
CA VAL A 167 0.25 7.69 -4.51
C VAL A 167 0.33 6.18 -4.49
N SER A 168 -0.80 5.50 -4.68
CA SER A 168 -0.86 4.04 -4.63
C SER A 168 -1.70 3.46 -5.77
N THR A 169 -1.33 2.26 -6.20
CA THR A 169 -2.06 1.55 -7.25
C THR A 169 -2.15 0.07 -6.92
N ALA A 170 -3.28 -0.50 -7.32
CA ALA A 170 -3.40 -1.93 -7.52
C ALA A 170 -3.75 -2.22 -8.97
N ILE A 171 -3.17 -3.29 -9.50
CA ILE A 171 -3.25 -3.62 -10.91
C ILE A 171 -3.10 -5.12 -11.10
N PHE A 172 -3.95 -5.69 -11.93
CA PHE A 172 -3.81 -7.07 -12.38
C PHE A 172 -2.85 -7.12 -13.55
N PHE A 173 -1.82 -7.95 -13.43
CA PHE A 173 -1.00 -8.40 -14.54
C PHE A 173 -1.36 -9.85 -14.83
N ASN A 174 -2.06 -10.09 -15.94
CA ASN A 174 -2.80 -11.33 -16.17
C ASN A 174 -3.75 -11.62 -14.99
N GLN A 175 -3.52 -12.70 -14.24
CA GLN A 175 -4.34 -13.08 -13.08
C GLN A 175 -3.74 -12.61 -11.75
N ILE A 176 -2.55 -12.01 -11.77
CA ILE A 176 -1.81 -11.67 -10.55
C ILE A 176 -2.06 -10.20 -10.20
N ARG A 177 -2.68 -9.97 -9.04
CA ARG A 177 -2.88 -8.62 -8.50
C ARG A 177 -1.60 -8.13 -7.83
N LEU A 178 -0.99 -7.13 -8.43
CA LEU A 178 0.17 -6.41 -7.94
C LEU A 178 -0.28 -5.12 -7.26
N ILE A 179 0.50 -4.69 -6.28
CA ILE A 179 0.35 -3.40 -5.62
C ILE A 179 1.70 -2.70 -5.60
N ASP A 180 1.67 -1.39 -5.73
CA ASP A 180 2.85 -0.55 -5.56
C ASP A 180 2.43 0.87 -5.14
N ASN A 181 3.34 1.60 -4.53
CA ASN A 181 3.09 2.95 -4.06
C ASN A 181 4.38 3.76 -3.92
N PHE A 182 4.22 5.06 -3.78
CA PHE A 182 5.20 5.94 -3.17
C PHE A 182 4.48 6.99 -2.33
N ASP A 183 5.14 7.46 -1.29
CA ASP A 183 4.66 8.52 -0.41
C ASP A 183 5.64 9.69 -0.36
N TYR A 184 5.13 10.85 0.01
CA TYR A 184 5.94 11.99 0.46
C TYR A 184 5.51 12.35 1.86
N SER A 185 6.17 11.73 2.83
CA SER A 185 5.98 11.99 4.26
C SER A 185 7.17 12.75 4.85
N GLN A 186 6.91 13.67 5.77
CA GLN A 186 7.76 13.72 6.97
C GLN A 186 7.17 12.67 7.89
N LEU A 187 7.65 11.44 7.80
CA LEU A 187 7.48 10.54 8.93
C LEU A 187 8.47 11.06 9.97
N ASP A 188 7.98 11.90 10.88
CA ASP A 188 8.76 12.29 12.04
C ASP A 188 9.31 11.00 12.69
N THR A 189 10.64 10.89 12.67
CA THR A 189 11.44 9.82 13.26
C THR A 189 11.39 9.85 14.77
#